data_AF-A0A7S0CTS8-F1
#
_entry.id   AF-A0A7S0CTS8-F1
#
_cell.length_a   1.000
_cell.length_b   1.000
_cell.length_c   1.000
_cell.angle_alpha   90.00
_cell.angle_beta   90.00
_cell.angle_gamma   90.00
#
_symmetry.space_group_name_H-M   'P 1'
#
loop_
_entity.id
_entity.type
_entity.pdbx_description
1 polymer ?
#
loop_
_entity_poly.entity_id
_entity_poly.type
_entity_poly.pdbx_seq_one_letter_code
_entity_poly.pdbx_strand_id
1 'polypeptide(L)'
;TSKPTPTSASQCTPSSNPEFEAIRKATPTNTLNNPKITNSWIRTRGPMWVQNQSLEAPKQNCAVCGNAQMAITVEKTKFTLGHLYNMLRTRMGMIDPSIDNLSGAYFGSLEDNDEHLIGKLLIDCPKMQNGVHLSIEDQMQDFDFSLIVSFDSLDEEKAPEGYVLTNAHAVEKSKEEQKRASVKRALEDAERAKAAKKARVVHELV
;
A
#
# COMPACT_ATOMS: atom_id res chain seq x y z
N THR A 1 32.56 34.59 -17.90
CA THR A 1 32.18 33.16 -18.04
C THR A 1 32.75 32.39 -16.85
N SER A 2 32.05 32.40 -15.72
CA SER A 2 32.43 31.69 -14.49
C SER A 2 31.58 30.41 -14.37
N LYS A 3 32.23 29.26 -14.24
CA LYS A 3 31.58 27.96 -14.00
C LYS A 3 31.11 27.88 -12.54
N PRO A 4 29.86 27.47 -12.26
CA PRO A 4 29.42 27.19 -10.89
C PRO A 4 29.96 25.84 -10.41
N THR A 5 30.47 25.84 -9.18
CA THR A 5 30.98 24.69 -8.43
C THR A 5 29.82 23.85 -7.87
N PRO A 6 29.90 22.51 -7.87
CA PRO A 6 28.83 21.67 -7.33
C PRO A 6 28.87 21.63 -5.79
N THR A 7 27.74 22.01 -5.17
CA THR A 7 27.47 21.87 -3.73
C THR A 7 27.29 20.39 -3.38
N SER A 8 28.06 19.91 -2.41
CA SER A 8 28.02 18.52 -1.94
C SER A 8 26.68 18.17 -1.28
N ALA A 9 26.04 17.12 -1.78
CA ALA A 9 24.87 16.51 -1.15
C ALA A 9 25.28 15.84 0.18
N SER A 10 24.74 16.35 1.28
CA SER A 10 24.84 15.74 2.60
C SER A 10 24.04 14.44 2.61
N GLN A 11 24.72 13.31 2.77
CA GLN A 11 24.10 12.00 2.87
C GLN A 11 23.55 11.83 4.29
N CYS A 12 22.23 11.96 4.45
CA CYS A 12 21.54 11.54 5.65
C CYS A 12 21.60 10.02 5.73
N THR A 13 22.53 9.49 6.53
CA THR A 13 22.50 8.09 6.92
C THR A 13 21.44 7.91 8.00
N PRO A 14 20.59 6.86 7.92
CA PRO A 14 19.63 6.57 8.97
C PRO A 14 20.40 6.31 10.27
N SER A 15 20.11 7.10 11.30
CA SER A 15 20.67 6.96 12.63
C SER A 15 20.33 5.57 13.17
N SER A 16 21.29 4.66 13.10
CA SER A 16 21.24 3.35 13.75
C SER A 16 21.47 3.55 15.25
N ASN A 17 20.48 4.12 15.95
CA ASN A 17 20.53 4.21 17.39
C ASN A 17 20.21 2.82 17.98
N PRO A 18 21.19 2.08 18.54
CA PRO A 18 20.99 0.71 19.03
C PRO A 18 19.97 0.65 20.19
N GLU A 19 19.70 1.78 20.84
CA GLU A 19 18.71 1.91 21.91
C GLU A 19 17.26 1.74 21.40
N PHE A 20 16.95 2.25 20.20
CA PHE A 20 15.65 2.05 19.56
C PHE A 20 15.45 0.59 19.10
N GLU A 21 16.52 -0.09 18.71
CA GLU A 21 16.48 -1.50 18.32
C GLU A 21 16.27 -2.42 19.54
N ALA A 22 16.80 -2.04 20.71
CA ALA A 22 16.55 -2.73 21.98
C ALA A 22 15.10 -2.53 22.46
N ILE A 23 14.52 -1.34 22.29
CA ILE A 23 13.11 -1.06 22.63
C ILE A 23 12.15 -1.81 21.69
N ARG A 24 12.45 -1.90 20.38
CA ARG A 24 11.66 -2.74 19.45
C ARG A 24 11.73 -4.23 19.78
N LYS A 25 12.88 -4.72 20.25
CA LYS A 25 13.07 -6.12 20.70
C LYS A 25 12.46 -6.39 22.08
N ALA A 26 12.31 -5.37 22.92
CA ALA A 26 11.49 -5.41 24.13
C ALA A 26 10.00 -5.26 23.79
N THR A 27 9.51 -6.06 22.84
CA THR A 27 8.08 -6.21 22.66
C THR A 27 7.52 -6.76 23.98
N PRO A 28 6.56 -6.08 24.64
CA PRO A 28 6.00 -6.58 25.88
C PRO A 28 5.53 -8.01 25.61
N THR A 29 6.05 -8.97 26.38
CA THR A 29 5.65 -10.36 26.35
C THR A 29 4.15 -10.46 26.54
N ASN A 30 3.47 -10.51 25.39
CA ASN A 30 2.11 -10.89 25.11
C ASN A 30 1.25 -11.22 26.34
N THR A 31 0.67 -10.20 26.96
CA THR A 31 -0.42 -10.35 27.93
C THR A 31 -1.71 -10.89 27.30
N LEU A 32 -1.82 -11.05 25.97
CA LEU A 32 -2.95 -11.76 25.34
C LEU A 32 -2.92 -13.27 25.59
N ASN A 33 -1.80 -13.83 26.07
CA ASN A 33 -1.77 -15.23 26.50
C ASN A 33 -2.28 -15.41 27.93
N ASN A 34 -3.01 -14.43 28.50
CA ASN A 34 -3.80 -14.70 29.69
C ASN A 34 -5.05 -15.52 29.27
N PRO A 35 -5.11 -16.83 29.57
CA PRO A 35 -6.22 -17.69 29.14
C PRO A 35 -7.57 -17.26 29.72
N LYS A 36 -7.58 -16.30 30.65
CA LYS A 36 -8.78 -15.74 31.27
C LYS A 36 -9.48 -14.68 30.44
N ILE A 37 -8.83 -14.10 29.42
CA ILE A 37 -9.45 -13.08 28.56
C ILE A 37 -9.98 -13.75 27.29
N THR A 38 -11.29 -13.70 27.09
CA THR A 38 -11.98 -14.31 25.94
C THR A 38 -12.97 -13.35 25.31
N ASN A 39 -13.20 -13.47 24.01
CA ASN A 39 -14.36 -12.86 23.35
C ASN A 39 -15.62 -13.64 23.72
N SER A 40 -16.61 -12.99 24.31
CA SER A 40 -17.89 -13.61 24.67
C SER A 40 -18.98 -13.15 23.72
N TRP A 41 -19.59 -14.09 23.00
CA TRP A 41 -20.71 -13.83 22.09
C TRP A 41 -22.02 -14.25 22.75
N ILE A 42 -23.01 -13.36 22.74
CA ILE A 42 -24.37 -13.67 23.21
C ILE A 42 -25.19 -14.21 22.04
N ARG A 43 -25.65 -15.46 22.14
CA ARG A 43 -26.48 -16.12 21.13
C ARG A 43 -27.95 -16.00 21.51
N THR A 44 -28.79 -15.72 20.53
CA THR A 44 -30.26 -15.64 20.72
C THR A 44 -30.95 -17.00 20.63
N ARG A 45 -30.26 -18.05 20.14
CA ARG A 45 -30.80 -19.40 19.97
C ARG A 45 -29.73 -20.45 20.26
N GLY A 46 -30.19 -21.64 20.68
CA GLY A 46 -29.35 -22.80 20.98
C GLY A 46 -29.25 -23.11 22.48
N PRO A 47 -28.57 -24.22 22.84
CA PRO A 47 -28.50 -24.67 24.23
C PRO A 47 -27.58 -23.82 25.13
N MET A 48 -26.74 -22.97 24.54
CA MET A 48 -25.84 -22.07 25.26
C MET A 48 -26.05 -20.62 24.83
N TRP A 49 -26.25 -19.75 25.81
CA TRP A 49 -26.53 -18.33 25.61
C TRP A 49 -25.26 -17.50 25.44
N VAL A 50 -24.17 -17.91 26.10
CA VAL A 50 -22.87 -17.25 26.02
C VAL A 50 -21.87 -18.24 25.43
N GLN A 51 -21.22 -17.84 24.35
CA GLN A 51 -20.13 -18.59 23.75
C GLN A 51 -18.83 -17.80 23.91
N ASN A 52 -17.90 -18.35 24.68
CA ASN A 52 -16.56 -17.80 24.81
C ASN A 52 -15.68 -18.32 23.68
N GLN A 53 -14.89 -17.45 23.09
CA GLN A 53 -13.91 -17.73 22.04
C GLN A 53 -12.57 -17.10 22.46
N SER A 54 -11.49 -17.83 22.24
CA SER A 54 -10.14 -17.29 22.46
C SER A 54 -9.88 -16.08 21.57
N LEU A 55 -9.14 -15.11 22.09
CA LEU A 55 -8.69 -13.96 21.30
C LEU A 55 -7.81 -14.44 20.14
N GLU A 56 -8.05 -13.90 18.95
CA GLU A 56 -7.16 -14.12 17.82
C GLU A 56 -5.86 -13.34 18.02
N ALA A 57 -4.74 -13.91 17.54
CA ALA A 57 -3.49 -13.18 17.50
C ALA A 57 -3.59 -11.97 16.55
N PRO A 58 -2.81 -10.89 16.79
CA PRO A 58 -2.74 -9.76 15.88
C PRO A 58 -2.43 -10.20 14.44
N LYS A 59 -3.20 -9.68 13.48
CA LYS A 59 -3.01 -10.02 12.07
C LYS A 59 -1.80 -9.27 11.53
N GLN A 60 -0.80 -10.00 11.04
CA GLN A 60 0.41 -9.42 10.44
C GLN A 60 0.11 -8.52 9.23
N ASN A 61 -0.99 -8.78 8.53
CA ASN A 61 -1.41 -8.00 7.37
C ASN A 61 -2.31 -6.80 7.74
N CYS A 62 -2.45 -6.49 9.02
CA CYS A 62 -3.23 -5.34 9.46
C CYS A 62 -2.39 -4.06 9.32
N ALA A 63 -2.94 -3.04 8.64
CA ALA A 63 -2.27 -1.75 8.50
C ALA A 63 -2.04 -1.07 9.85
N VAL A 64 -2.92 -1.31 10.83
CA VAL A 64 -2.86 -0.67 12.14
C VAL A 64 -1.89 -1.36 13.09
N CYS A 65 -2.07 -2.65 13.37
CA CYS A 65 -1.28 -3.35 14.39
C CYS A 65 -0.10 -4.16 13.83
N GLY A 66 -0.07 -4.38 12.51
CA GLY A 66 0.99 -5.14 11.83
C GLY A 66 1.94 -4.27 11.03
N ASN A 67 1.75 -2.94 11.01
CA ASN A 67 2.46 -1.98 10.18
C ASN A 67 2.47 -2.41 8.70
N ALA A 68 1.39 -3.05 8.24
CA ALA A 68 1.31 -3.56 6.89
C ALA A 68 1.22 -2.39 5.90
N GLN A 69 2.03 -2.44 4.85
CA GLN A 69 2.00 -1.45 3.80
C GLN A 69 0.70 -1.58 2.98
N MET A 70 0.10 -0.42 2.69
CA MET A 70 -1.09 -0.37 1.85
C MET A 70 -0.77 0.17 0.47
N ALA A 71 -1.62 -0.16 -0.50
CA ALA A 71 -1.55 0.35 -1.86
C ALA A 71 -2.90 0.86 -2.30
N ILE A 72 -2.94 2.06 -2.88
CA ILE A 72 -4.12 2.66 -3.48
C ILE A 72 -3.90 2.82 -4.98
N THR A 73 -4.90 2.45 -5.76
CA THR A 73 -4.97 2.82 -7.18
C THR A 73 -6.00 3.93 -7.33
N VAL A 74 -5.63 5.05 -7.93
CA VAL A 74 -6.49 6.24 -8.06
C VAL A 74 -6.69 6.62 -9.53
N GLU A 75 -7.87 7.16 -9.83
CA GLU A 75 -8.24 7.69 -11.14
C GLU A 75 -7.48 8.99 -11.42
N LYS A 76 -6.64 8.97 -12.46
CA LYS A 76 -5.74 10.07 -12.84
C LYS A 76 -6.45 11.41 -13.05
N THR A 77 -7.65 11.36 -13.62
CA THR A 77 -8.32 12.55 -14.13
C THR A 77 -9.23 13.25 -13.13
N LYS A 78 -9.56 12.58 -12.02
CA LYS A 78 -10.56 13.06 -11.06
C LYS A 78 -10.07 13.10 -9.62
N PHE A 79 -9.05 12.31 -9.28
CA PHE A 79 -8.62 12.17 -7.89
C PHE A 79 -7.71 13.33 -7.48
N THR A 80 -8.16 14.16 -6.53
CA THR A 80 -7.44 15.34 -6.03
C THR A 80 -6.69 15.04 -4.74
N LEU A 81 -5.81 15.95 -4.34
CA LEU A 81 -5.17 15.88 -3.01
C LEU A 81 -6.22 15.91 -1.88
N GLY A 82 -7.26 16.75 -1.99
CA GLY A 82 -8.37 16.77 -1.04
C GLY A 82 -9.12 15.44 -0.94
N HIS A 83 -9.31 14.73 -2.05
CA HIS A 83 -9.88 13.38 -2.03
C HIS A 83 -9.00 12.39 -1.26
N LEU A 84 -7.66 12.53 -1.33
CA LEU A 84 -6.73 11.72 -0.55
C LEU A 84 -6.92 11.94 0.96
N TYR A 85 -6.91 13.20 1.42
CA TYR A 85 -7.14 13.53 2.83
C TYR A 85 -8.51 13.02 3.30
N ASN A 86 -9.56 13.22 2.50
CA ASN A 86 -10.90 12.74 2.84
C ASN A 86 -10.96 11.20 2.93
N MET A 87 -10.29 10.49 2.01
CA MET A 87 -10.20 9.03 2.06
C MET A 87 -9.47 8.56 3.33
N LEU A 88 -8.37 9.20 3.71
CA LEU A 88 -7.65 8.88 4.95
C LEU A 88 -8.54 9.08 6.18
N ARG A 89 -9.29 10.19 6.26
CA ARG A 89 -10.20 10.42 7.39
C ARG A 89 -11.38 9.43 7.41
N THR A 90 -12.04 9.24 6.28
CA THR A 90 -13.29 8.46 6.20
C THR A 90 -13.09 6.95 6.15
N ARG A 91 -12.05 6.46 5.46
CA ARG A 91 -11.77 5.04 5.28
C ARG A 91 -10.75 4.51 6.28
N MET A 92 -9.75 5.31 6.64
CA MET A 92 -8.71 4.89 7.58
C MET A 92 -8.99 5.33 9.02
N GLY A 93 -9.99 6.18 9.25
CA GLY A 93 -10.38 6.63 10.59
C GLY A 93 -9.38 7.59 11.23
N MET A 94 -8.53 8.22 10.42
CA MET A 94 -7.56 9.23 10.88
C MET A 94 -8.30 10.52 11.25
N ILE A 95 -7.84 11.19 12.30
CA ILE A 95 -8.36 12.48 12.75
C ILE A 95 -7.69 13.58 11.94
N ASP A 96 -6.37 13.63 11.95
CA ASP A 96 -5.60 14.64 11.23
C ASP A 96 -4.39 14.06 10.52
N PRO A 97 -4.59 13.46 9.33
CA PRO A 97 -3.49 12.85 8.59
C PRO A 97 -2.52 13.92 8.08
N SER A 98 -1.24 13.71 8.33
CA SER A 98 -0.11 14.38 7.69
C SER A 98 0.47 13.49 6.60
N ILE A 99 0.79 14.09 5.45
CA ILE A 99 1.30 13.36 4.29
C ILE A 99 2.72 13.84 3.96
N ASP A 100 3.68 12.92 4.02
CA ASP A 100 5.05 13.14 3.56
C ASP A 100 5.38 12.20 2.39
N ASN A 101 5.87 12.76 1.29
CA ASN A 101 6.42 11.98 0.19
C ASN A 101 7.90 11.75 0.48
N LEU A 102 8.30 10.48 0.62
CA LEU A 102 9.69 10.06 0.87
C LEU A 102 10.67 10.57 -0.20
N SER A 103 10.19 11.01 -1.36
CA SER A 103 10.98 11.67 -2.41
C SER A 103 11.25 13.16 -2.12
N GLY A 104 10.85 13.66 -0.95
CA GLY A 104 11.11 15.00 -0.43
C GLY A 104 10.07 16.05 -0.80
N ALA A 105 8.78 15.70 -0.88
CA ALA A 105 7.69 16.68 -0.94
C ALA A 105 6.80 16.49 0.30
N TYR A 106 6.77 17.49 1.17
CA TYR A 106 5.92 17.48 2.35
C TYR A 106 4.61 18.19 2.05
N PHE A 107 3.49 17.51 2.28
CA PHE A 107 2.16 18.09 2.17
C PHE A 107 1.57 18.39 3.56
N GLY A 108 2.05 17.77 4.64
CA GLY A 108 1.63 18.12 6.00
C GLY A 108 0.16 17.83 6.28
N SER A 109 -0.40 18.49 7.30
CA SER A 109 -1.82 18.39 7.64
C SER A 109 -2.68 19.12 6.59
N LEU A 110 -3.97 18.77 6.51
CA LEU A 110 -4.91 19.46 5.63
C LEU A 110 -4.96 20.97 5.93
N GLU A 111 -4.85 21.35 7.21
CA GLU A 111 -4.90 22.76 7.64
C GLU A 111 -3.63 23.55 7.27
N ASP A 112 -2.51 22.86 7.08
CA ASP A 112 -1.22 23.47 6.71
C ASP A 112 -1.09 23.68 5.19
N ASN A 113 -1.96 23.06 4.40
CA ASN A 113 -1.90 23.15 2.94
C ASN A 113 -2.54 24.43 2.41
N ASP A 114 -1.89 25.04 1.43
CA ASP A 114 -2.53 26.06 0.60
C ASP A 114 -3.82 25.50 -0.02
N GLU A 115 -4.93 26.24 0.08
CA GLU A 115 -6.21 25.86 -0.54
C GLU A 115 -6.07 25.52 -2.04
N HIS A 116 -5.10 26.15 -2.70
CA HIS A 116 -4.75 25.90 -4.10
C HIS A 116 -4.17 24.50 -4.38
N LEU A 117 -3.56 23.83 -3.41
CA LEU A 117 -3.03 22.47 -3.57
C LEU A 117 -4.11 21.41 -3.34
N ILE A 118 -5.01 21.64 -2.38
CA ILE A 118 -6.08 20.70 -2.00
C ILE A 118 -6.99 20.39 -3.21
N GLY A 119 -7.29 21.42 -4.01
CA GLY A 119 -8.12 21.27 -5.22
C GLY A 119 -7.41 20.70 -6.45
N LYS A 120 -6.09 20.54 -6.43
CA LYS A 120 -5.34 20.01 -7.58
C LYS A 120 -5.49 18.51 -7.69
N LEU A 121 -5.44 18.00 -8.93
CA LEU A 121 -5.31 16.58 -9.19
C LEU A 121 -4.05 16.05 -8.53
N LEU A 122 -4.15 14.87 -7.94
CA LEU A 122 -3.04 14.28 -7.19
C LEU A 122 -1.82 14.05 -8.09
N ILE A 123 -2.03 13.73 -9.38
CA ILE A 123 -0.96 13.55 -10.36
C ILE A 123 -0.21 14.86 -10.69
N ASP A 124 -0.87 16.01 -10.52
CA ASP A 124 -0.29 17.33 -10.78
C ASP A 124 0.41 17.91 -9.54
N CYS A 125 0.31 17.24 -8.39
CA CYS A 125 1.01 17.63 -7.18
C CYS A 125 2.53 17.34 -7.32
N PRO A 126 3.40 18.17 -6.72
CA PRO A 126 4.85 18.00 -6.82
C PRO A 126 5.32 16.60 -6.40
N LYS A 127 6.15 15.98 -7.24
CA LYS A 127 6.75 14.65 -7.00
C LYS A 127 5.74 13.51 -6.82
N MET A 128 4.48 13.70 -7.23
CA MET A 128 3.52 12.61 -7.35
C MET A 128 3.73 11.89 -8.67
N GLN A 129 4.08 10.61 -8.60
CA GLN A 129 4.30 9.75 -9.76
C GLN A 129 3.74 8.35 -9.49
N ASN A 130 3.56 7.56 -10.55
CA ASN A 130 3.05 6.21 -10.39
C ASN A 130 3.99 5.34 -9.54
N GLY A 131 3.44 4.71 -8.50
CA GLY A 131 4.19 3.91 -7.52
C GLY A 131 4.88 4.75 -6.45
N VAL A 132 4.50 6.02 -6.25
CA VAL A 132 5.09 6.85 -5.19
C VAL A 132 4.73 6.29 -3.81
N HIS A 133 5.70 6.33 -2.91
CA HIS A 133 5.53 5.95 -1.51
C HIS A 133 5.28 7.20 -0.67
N LEU A 134 4.13 7.23 -0.01
CA LEU A 134 3.76 8.24 0.96
C LEU A 134 3.91 7.66 2.36
N SER A 135 4.52 8.44 3.25
CA SER A 135 4.46 8.25 4.70
C SER A 135 3.26 9.03 5.20
N ILE A 136 2.35 8.34 5.85
CA ILE A 136 1.11 8.91 6.37
C ILE A 136 1.16 8.82 7.89
N GLU A 137 0.99 9.93 8.58
CA GLU A 137 1.11 10.03 10.04
C GLU A 137 -0.12 10.72 10.64
N ASP A 138 -0.67 10.19 11.73
CA ASP A 138 -1.66 10.84 12.58
C ASP A 138 -1.07 11.03 13.98
N GLN A 139 -0.63 12.25 14.26
CA GLN A 139 -0.03 12.57 15.55
C GLN A 139 -1.04 12.50 16.70
N MET A 140 -2.34 12.69 16.43
CA MET A 140 -3.36 12.64 17.48
C MET A 140 -3.61 11.22 17.97
N GLN A 141 -3.34 10.21 17.14
CA GLN A 141 -3.57 8.80 17.45
C GLN A 141 -2.27 7.99 17.61
N ASP A 142 -1.09 8.62 17.48
CA ASP A 142 0.22 7.93 17.44
C ASP A 142 0.21 6.78 16.42
N PHE A 143 -0.27 7.09 15.21
CA PHE A 143 -0.46 6.11 14.14
C PHE A 143 0.27 6.53 12.87
N ASP A 144 1.17 5.67 12.37
CA ASP A 144 1.87 5.87 11.10
C ASP A 144 1.77 4.65 10.19
N PHE A 145 1.69 4.87 8.88
CA PHE A 145 1.79 3.79 7.90
C PHE A 145 2.31 4.28 6.54
N SER A 146 2.78 3.32 5.73
CA SER A 146 3.21 3.59 4.35
C SER A 146 2.11 3.27 3.34
N LEU A 147 1.83 4.22 2.45
CA LEU A 147 0.87 4.11 1.36
C LEU A 147 1.56 4.21 0.00
N ILE A 148 1.39 3.19 -0.84
CA ILE A 148 1.84 3.22 -2.24
C ILE A 148 0.72 3.74 -3.11
N VAL A 149 0.95 4.83 -3.84
CA VAL A 149 -0.04 5.39 -4.77
C VAL A 149 0.28 4.97 -6.19
N SER A 150 -0.69 4.32 -6.84
CA SER A 150 -0.65 3.98 -8.26
C SER A 150 -1.72 4.77 -9.00
N PHE A 151 -1.37 5.26 -10.18
CA PHE A 151 -2.25 6.01 -11.05
C PHE A 151 -2.69 5.11 -12.20
N ASP A 152 -3.98 4.83 -12.32
CA ASP A 152 -4.54 4.03 -13.41
C ASP A 152 -5.89 4.60 -13.87
N SER A 153 -6.40 4.11 -15.02
CA SER A 153 -7.76 4.40 -15.46
C SER A 153 -8.71 3.39 -14.84
N LEU A 154 -9.59 3.87 -13.97
CA LEU A 154 -10.54 3.05 -13.24
C LEU A 154 -11.91 3.07 -13.92
N ASP A 155 -12.56 1.92 -13.92
CA ASP A 155 -13.94 1.76 -14.38
C ASP A 155 -14.90 2.37 -13.35
N GLU A 156 -15.60 3.44 -13.74
CA GLU A 156 -16.49 4.21 -12.87
C GLU A 156 -17.61 3.35 -12.27
N GLU A 157 -18.04 2.29 -12.95
CA GLU A 157 -19.06 1.37 -12.44
C GLU A 157 -18.54 0.54 -11.25
N LYS A 158 -17.24 0.19 -11.27
CA LYS A 158 -16.61 -0.64 -10.23
C LYS A 158 -16.05 0.17 -9.08
N ALA A 159 -15.57 1.38 -9.36
CA ALA A 159 -14.95 2.27 -8.41
C ALA A 159 -15.56 3.68 -8.52
N PRO A 160 -16.81 3.88 -8.05
CA PRO A 160 -17.51 5.16 -8.18
C PRO A 160 -16.82 6.30 -7.41
N GLU A 161 -16.02 5.97 -6.40
CA GLU A 161 -15.24 6.94 -5.61
C GLU A 161 -13.93 7.35 -6.31
N GLY A 162 -13.58 6.73 -7.43
CA GLY A 162 -12.36 7.04 -8.19
C GLY A 162 -11.08 6.48 -7.56
N TYR A 163 -11.17 5.52 -6.65
CA TYR A 163 -10.03 4.80 -6.10
C TYR A 163 -10.36 3.36 -5.67
N VAL A 164 -9.32 2.53 -5.57
CA VAL A 164 -9.37 1.17 -5.04
C VAL A 164 -8.25 0.98 -4.03
N LEU A 165 -8.61 0.58 -2.81
CA LEU A 165 -7.67 0.30 -1.73
C LEU A 165 -7.33 -1.20 -1.69
N THR A 166 -6.05 -1.53 -1.59
CA THR A 166 -5.54 -2.90 -1.57
C THR A 166 -4.40 -3.03 -0.56
N ASN A 167 -4.22 -4.22 0.01
CA ASN A 167 -3.02 -4.50 0.80
C ASN A 167 -1.84 -4.66 -0.16
N ALA A 168 -0.68 -4.05 0.12
CA ALA A 168 0.46 -4.06 -0.80
C ALA A 168 0.93 -5.49 -1.13
N HIS A 169 0.89 -6.40 -0.15
CA HIS A 169 1.19 -7.82 -0.36
C HIS A 169 0.25 -8.53 -1.35
N ALA A 170 -0.98 -8.05 -1.53
CA ALA A 170 -1.89 -8.59 -2.53
C ALA A 170 -1.49 -8.13 -3.94
N VAL A 171 -0.95 -6.92 -4.07
CA VAL A 171 -0.51 -6.34 -5.35
C VAL A 171 0.75 -7.01 -5.88
N GLU A 172 1.70 -7.34 -5.01
CA GLU A 172 2.90 -8.08 -5.43
C GLU A 172 2.56 -9.48 -5.94
N LYS A 173 1.65 -10.17 -5.24
CA LYS A 173 1.17 -11.50 -5.65
C LYS A 173 0.49 -11.46 -7.02
N SER A 174 -0.39 -10.49 -7.26
CA SER A 174 -1.10 -10.39 -8.55
C SER A 174 -0.15 -10.06 -9.71
N LYS A 175 0.83 -9.18 -9.50
CA LYS A 175 1.86 -8.87 -10.51
C LYS A 175 2.74 -10.08 -10.83
N GLU A 176 3.15 -10.83 -9.81
CA GLU A 176 3.96 -12.03 -10.03
C GLU A 176 3.16 -13.12 -10.75
N GLU A 177 1.89 -13.30 -10.41
CA GLU A 177 1.01 -14.26 -11.08
C GLU A 177 0.76 -13.87 -12.54
N GLN A 178 0.55 -12.58 -12.84
CA GLN A 178 0.46 -12.08 -14.22
C GLN A 178 1.75 -12.29 -15.00
N LYS A 179 2.92 -12.03 -14.40
CA LYS A 179 4.23 -12.31 -15.04
C LYS A 179 4.42 -13.80 -15.32
N ARG A 180 4.06 -14.66 -14.37
CA ARG A 180 4.13 -16.13 -14.56
C ARG A 180 3.19 -16.57 -15.69
N ALA A 181 1.98 -16.02 -15.76
CA ALA A 181 1.02 -16.31 -16.81
C ALA A 181 1.49 -15.84 -18.19
N SER A 182 2.09 -14.65 -18.30
CA SER A 182 2.59 -14.14 -19.58
C SER A 182 3.81 -14.92 -20.08
N VAL A 183 4.74 -15.28 -19.19
CA VAL A 183 5.90 -16.13 -19.52
C VAL A 183 5.45 -17.52 -19.97
N LYS A 184 4.46 -18.12 -19.28
CA LYS A 184 3.90 -19.42 -19.66
C LYS A 184 3.30 -19.40 -21.07
N ARG A 185 2.49 -18.38 -21.40
CA ARG A 185 1.91 -18.21 -22.75
C ARG A 185 2.97 -18.05 -23.82
N ALA A 186 3.97 -17.21 -23.56
CA ALA A 186 5.08 -17.00 -24.51
C ALA A 186 5.87 -18.29 -24.78
N LEU A 187 6.03 -19.14 -23.77
CA LEU A 187 6.69 -20.44 -23.91
C LEU A 187 5.85 -21.42 -24.77
N GLU A 188 4.54 -21.52 -24.49
CA GLU A 188 3.60 -22.35 -25.25
C GLU A 188 3.54 -21.92 -26.74
N ASP A 189 3.52 -20.61 -27.01
CA ASP A 189 3.54 -20.07 -28.37
C ASP A 189 4.87 -20.37 -29.08
N ALA A 190 6.01 -20.30 -28.38
CA ALA A 190 7.32 -20.64 -28.93
C ALA A 190 7.43 -22.14 -29.27
N GLU A 191 6.86 -23.03 -28.44
CA GLU A 191 6.79 -24.46 -28.72
C GLU A 191 5.90 -24.77 -29.92
N ARG A 192 4.73 -24.12 -30.01
CA ARG A 192 3.84 -24.25 -31.17
C ARG A 192 4.50 -23.78 -32.47
N ALA A 193 5.27 -22.69 -32.42
CA ALA A 193 6.03 -22.19 -33.57
C ALA A 193 7.17 -23.15 -34.00
N LYS A 194 7.86 -23.78 -33.03
CA LYS A 194 8.88 -24.81 -33.33
C LYS A 194 8.24 -26.06 -33.97
N ALA A 195 7.09 -26.50 -33.45
CA ALA A 195 6.35 -27.62 -34.01
C ALA A 195 5.89 -27.34 -35.46
N ALA A 196 5.38 -26.14 -35.73
CA ALA A 196 4.98 -25.73 -37.08
C ALA A 196 6.16 -25.70 -38.07
N LYS A 197 7.32 -25.17 -37.64
CA LYS A 197 8.54 -25.19 -38.47
C LYS A 197 9.01 -26.61 -38.77
N LYS A 198 8.98 -27.50 -37.78
CA LYS A 198 9.34 -28.92 -37.96
C LYS A 198 8.41 -29.62 -38.95
N ALA A 199 7.10 -29.36 -38.87
CA ALA A 199 6.12 -29.92 -39.80
C ALA A 199 6.34 -29.45 -41.25
N ARG A 200 6.69 -28.17 -41.44
CA ARG A 200 6.97 -27.61 -42.78
C ARG A 200 8.19 -28.26 -43.43
N VAL A 201 9.26 -28.48 -42.67
CA VAL A 201 10.47 -29.15 -43.17
C VAL A 201 10.18 -30.60 -43.57
N VAL A 202 9.33 -31.31 -42.80
CA VAL A 202 8.93 -32.68 -43.15
C VAL A 202 8.12 -32.72 -44.46
N HIS A 203 7.24 -31.75 -44.69
CA HIS A 203 6.46 -31.67 -45.93
C HIS A 203 7.32 -31.33 -47.17
N GLU A 204 8.41 -30.58 -47.02
CA GLU A 204 9.32 -30.28 -48.14
C GLU A 204 10.23 -31.47 -48.54
N LEU A 205 10.33 -32.50 -47.70
CA LEU A 205 11.20 -33.67 -47.91
C LEU A 205 10.48 -34.89 -48.53
N VAL A 206 9.15 -34.86 -48.61
CA VAL A 206 8.29 -35.92 -49.19
C VAL A 206 7.87 -35.51 -50.60
#